data_AF-A0A0T0MDP1-F1
#
_entry.id   AF-A0A0T0MDP1-F1
#
_cell.length_a   1.000
_cell.length_b   1.000
_cell.length_c   1.000
_cell.angle_alpha   90.00
_cell.angle_beta   90.00
_cell.angle_gamma   90.00
#
_symmetry.space_group_name_H-M   'P 1'
#
loop_
_entity.id
_entity.type
_entity.pdbx_description
1 polymer ?
#
loop_
_entity_poly.entity_id
_entity_poly.type
_entity_poly.pdbx_seq_one_letter_code
_entity_poly.pdbx_strand_id
1 'polypeptide(L)' 'MTEWWLTYLGPAQVGNIRGPRKVLTDDEVARDTDLQHQFDRVVDASGRTFLVERGTGASTTGR' A
#
# COMPACT_ATOMS: atom_id res chain seq x y z
N MET A 1 10.22 20.89 1.34
CA MET A 1 10.49 20.88 -0.12
C MET A 1 9.41 20.15 -0.94
N THR A 2 8.43 19.49 -0.31
CA THR A 2 7.33 18.75 -0.96
C THR A 2 6.00 19.51 -1.06
N GLU A 3 5.75 20.50 -0.19
CA GLU A 3 4.48 21.24 -0.16
C GLU A 3 4.23 22.10 -1.40
N TRP A 4 5.26 22.75 -1.95
CA TRP A 4 5.11 23.60 -3.15
C TRP A 4 4.69 22.79 -4.38
N TRP A 5 5.18 21.55 -4.50
CA TRP A 5 4.81 20.65 -5.58
C TRP A 5 3.36 20.17 -5.50
N LEU A 6 2.82 19.97 -4.29
CA LEU A 6 1.43 19.57 -4.09
C LEU A 6 0.44 20.71 -4.43
N THR A 7 0.84 21.97 -4.26
CA THR A 7 0.04 23.12 -4.70
C THR A 7 -0.01 23.22 -6.22
N TYR A 8 1.10 22.91 -6.91
CA TYR A 8 1.21 23.07 -8.36
C TYR A 8 0.64 21.88 -9.15
N LEU A 9 0.84 20.65 -8.67
CA LEU A 9 0.36 19.43 -9.33
C LEU A 9 -0.99 18.94 -8.77
N GLY A 10 -1.47 19.57 -7.70
CA GLY A 10 -2.60 19.08 -6.91
C GLY A 10 -2.23 17.86 -6.07
N PRO A 11 -3.11 17.47 -5.13
CA PRO A 11 -2.96 16.20 -4.43
C PRO A 11 -2.98 15.06 -5.45
N ALA A 12 -2.20 14.01 -5.21
CA ALA A 12 -2.17 12.82 -6.06
C ALA A 12 -3.60 12.34 -6.30
N GLN A 13 -4.11 12.54 -7.52
CA GLN A 13 -5.45 12.09 -7.88
C GLN A 13 -5.36 10.60 -8.16
N VAL A 14 -5.84 9.81 -7.21
CA VAL A 14 -6.12 8.39 -7.47
C VAL A 14 -7.28 8.36 -8.46
N GLY A 15 -7.04 7.81 -9.66
CA GLY A 15 -8.08 7.66 -10.67
C GLY A 15 -9.31 6.92 -10.13
N ASN A 16 -10.48 7.12 -10.75
CA ASN A 16 -11.72 6.50 -10.30
C ASN A 16 -11.54 4.97 -10.15
N ILE A 17 -11.62 4.47 -8.91
CA ILE A 17 -11.42 3.04 -8.61
C ILE A 17 -12.48 2.15 -9.29
N ARG A 18 -13.63 2.73 -9.66
CA ARG A 18 -14.73 2.08 -10.40
C ARG A 18 -14.72 2.39 -11.90
N GLY A 19 -13.76 3.18 -12.38
CA GLY A 19 -13.60 3.48 -13.80
C GLY A 19 -13.05 2.30 -14.59
N PRO A 20 -13.03 2.38 -15.93
CA PRO A 20 -12.38 1.38 -16.78
C PRO A 20 -10.93 1.19 -16.33
N ARG A 21 -10.57 -0.05 -15.99
CA ARG A 21 -9.21 -0.41 -15.58
C ARG A 21 -8.41 -0.82 -16.80
N LYS A 22 -7.10 -0.57 -16.76
CA LYS A 22 -6.16 -1.21 -17.70
C LYS A 22 -6.32 -2.73 -17.55
N VAL A 23 -6.34 -3.44 -18.69
CA VAL A 23 -6.22 -4.90 -18.69
C VAL A 23 -4.80 -5.26 -18.25
N LEU A 24 -4.69 -5.99 -17.15
CA LEU A 24 -3.41 -6.45 -16.63
C LEU A 24 -2.93 -7.65 -17.45
N THR A 25 -1.61 -7.77 -17.63
CA THR A 25 -1.01 -9.00 -18.14
C THR A 25 -0.99 -10.07 -17.06
N ASP A 26 -0.82 -11.34 -17.45
CA ASP A 26 -0.72 -12.45 -16.50
C ASP A 26 0.45 -12.25 -15.52
N ASP A 27 1.57 -11.70 -15.98
CA ASP A 27 2.73 -11.36 -15.12
C ASP A 27 2.40 -10.26 -14.11
N GLU A 28 1.61 -9.26 -14.50
CA GLU A 28 1.16 -8.20 -13.60
C GLU A 28 0.21 -8.76 -12.53
N VAL A 29 -0.69 -9.68 -12.89
CA VAL A 29 -1.59 -10.37 -11.96
C VAL A 29 -0.82 -11.29 -11.00
N ALA A 30 0.16 -12.03 -11.51
CA ALA A 30 0.98 -12.92 -10.70
C ALA A 30 1.78 -12.13 -9.66
N ARG A 31 2.38 -11.00 -10.07
CA ARG A 31 3.09 -10.10 -9.16
C ARG A 31 2.18 -9.50 -8.09
N ASP A 32 0.98 -9.05 -8.47
CA ASP A 32 0.01 -8.50 -7.51
C ASP A 32 -0.41 -9.56 -6.48
N THR A 33 -0.66 -10.79 -6.93
CA THR A 33 -0.99 -11.93 -6.07
C THR A 33 0.14 -12.24 -5.09
N ASP A 34 1.39 -12.27 -5.58
CA ASP A 34 2.58 -12.50 -4.75
C ASP A 34 2.72 -11.41 -3.67
N LEU A 35 2.56 -10.13 -4.04
CA LEU A 35 2.57 -9.02 -3.08
C LEU A 35 1.48 -9.17 -2.01
N GLN A 36 0.26 -9.58 -2.36
CA GLN A 36 -0.80 -9.78 -1.38
C GLN A 36 -0.48 -10.89 -0.36
N HIS A 37 0.33 -11.89 -0.74
CA HIS A 37 0.74 -12.96 0.15
C HIS A 37 1.96 -12.62 1.02
N GLN A 38 2.71 -11.58 0.67
CA GLN A 38 3.92 -11.16 1.39
C GLN A 38 3.65 -10.24 2.57
N PHE A 39 2.47 -9.65 2.71
CA PHE A 39 2.19 -8.67 3.77
C PHE A 39 0.96 -9.04 4.61
N ASP A 40 1.07 -8.83 5.91
CA ASP A 40 -0.01 -8.95 6.88
C ASP A 40 -0.51 -7.55 7.27
N ARG A 41 -1.83 -7.42 7.39
CA ARG A 41 -2.48 -6.17 7.82
C ARG A 41 -2.59 -6.12 9.33
N VAL A 42 -1.93 -5.15 9.96
CA VAL A 42 -1.92 -4.96 11.43
C VAL A 42 -2.58 -3.64 11.79
N VAL A 43 -3.24 -3.60 12.94
CA VAL A 43 -3.84 -2.38 13.50
C VAL A 43 -3.15 -2.06 14.81
N ASP A 44 -2.67 -0.83 14.96
CA ASP A 44 -2.03 -0.37 16.21
C ASP A 44 -3.05 0.07 17.27
N ALA A 45 -2.57 0.41 18.47
CA ALA A 45 -3.42 0.89 19.57
C ALA A 45 -4.13 2.23 19.28
N SER A 46 -3.65 3.00 18.29
CA SER A 46 -4.28 4.25 17.83
C SER A 46 -5.36 4.01 16.76
N GLY A 47 -5.57 2.75 16.35
CA GLY A 47 -6.50 2.37 15.28
C GLY A 47 -5.93 2.55 13.88
N ARG A 48 -4.64 2.89 13.74
CA ARG A 48 -4.00 3.04 12.43
C ARG A 48 -3.66 1.67 11.85
N THR A 49 -3.98 1.50 10.57
CA THR A 49 -3.70 0.27 9.83
C THR A 49 -2.34 0.37 9.14
N PHE A 50 -1.54 -0.70 9.23
CA PHE A 50 -0.28 -0.86 8.53
C PHE A 50 -0.23 -2.21 7.81
N LEU A 51 0.63 -2.31 6.79
CA LEU A 51 1.04 -3.57 6.18
C LEU A 51 2.44 -3.90 6.68
N VAL A 52 2.64 -5.12 7.17
CA VAL A 52 3.90 -5.62 7.71
C VAL A 52 4.32 -6.83 6.89
N GLU A 53 5.59 -6.89 6.48
CA GLU A 53 6.11 -8.05 5.76
C GLU A 53 5.97 -9.33 6.60
N ARG A 54 5.41 -10.37 5.99
CA ARG A 54 5.24 -11.67 6.60
C ARG A 54 6.62 -12.30 6.77
N GLY A 55 6.98 -12.64 8.01
CA GLY A 55 8.27 -13.25 8.35
C GLY A 55 9.34 -12.30 8.88
N THR A 56 9.11 -10.98 8.89
CA THR A 56 10.01 -10.01 9.55
C THR A 56 9.58 -9.64 10.97
N GLY A 57 8.47 -10.21 11.49
CA GLY A 57 7.84 -9.78 12.74
C GLY A 57 7.73 -10.83 13.84
N ALA A 58 8.81 -11.06 14.60
CA ALA A 58 8.75 -11.35 16.04
C ALA A 58 10.01 -10.86 16.76
N SER A 59 10.33 -9.56 16.61
CA SER A 59 11.26 -8.85 17.48
C SER A 59 10.83 -7.39 17.63
N THR A 60 9.56 -7.16 17.95
CA THR A 60 9.09 -5.86 18.42
C THR A 60 9.26 -5.79 19.94
N THR A 61 10.45 -5.33 20.34
CA THR A 61 10.75 -4.74 21.64
C THR A 61 9.66 -3.74 22.05
N GLY A 62 9.07 -3.92 23.22
CA GLY A 62 8.06 -3.00 23.74
C GLY A 62 7.61 -3.30 25.18
N ARG A 63 8.50 -2.94 26.12
CA ARG A 63 8.25 -2.54 27.53
C ARG A 63 7.54 -3.47 28.50
#